data_AF-A0A1H4RGF5-F1
#
_entry.id   AF-A0A1H4RGF5-F1
#
_cell.length_a   1.000
_cell.length_b   1.000
_cell.length_c   1.000
_cell.angle_alpha   90.00
_cell.angle_beta   90.00
_cell.angle_gamma   90.00
#
_symmetry.space_group_name_H-M   'P 1'
#
loop_
_entity.id
_entity.type
_entity.pdbx_description
1 polymer ?
#
loop_
_entity_poly.entity_id
_entity_poly.type
_entity_poly.pdbx_seq_one_letter_code
_entity_poly.pdbx_strand_id
1 'polypeptide(L)'
;MNALTTGIVAGAAGTTMLDAVTYLDMAIRGRPASTVPERTVESVASALGVAIPGRGDALAARRSAFGALGGIVVGTGLGVAASLVRFAGARLTPTAGTIGVGLAAMAATDIPIALRGISDPRTWTTQDWFSDLVPHLVYGATVTTVLRQQDAAARNRATAAAERLSTVRSAVIGVASGLRSSTGIAAALLASATGSAHRTRLIGATAVVGGELVADKNPNIPSRLSPPALTGRLTAGGGGAAALARRDRADTASALIIGTVGAVAGSYGGAWWRQWAGGHMPDWQAALAEDAVALTMAAVALRRPARS
;
A
#
# COMPACT_ATOMS: atom_id res chain seq x y z
N MET A 1 -12.56 -18.37 -4.00
CA MET A 1 -12.81 -17.43 -5.11
C MET A 1 -12.55 -18.17 -6.40
N ASN A 2 -13.33 -17.92 -7.44
CA ASN A 2 -13.04 -18.46 -8.78
C ASN A 2 -11.95 -17.59 -9.45
N ALA A 3 -11.34 -18.08 -10.53
CA ALA A 3 -10.26 -17.40 -11.22
C ALA A 3 -10.63 -15.97 -11.67
N LEU A 4 -11.90 -15.73 -11.98
CA LEU A 4 -12.41 -14.42 -12.38
C LEU A 4 -12.32 -13.40 -11.23
N THR A 5 -12.91 -13.68 -10.07
CA THR A 5 -12.87 -12.76 -8.92
C THR A 5 -11.44 -12.58 -8.40
N THR A 6 -10.66 -13.67 -8.39
CA THR A 6 -9.24 -13.63 -8.01
C THR A 6 -8.45 -12.69 -8.91
N GLY A 7 -8.66 -12.79 -10.22
CA GLY A 7 -8.00 -11.94 -11.19
C GLY A 7 -8.43 -10.48 -11.15
N ILE A 8 -9.72 -10.19 -10.93
CA ILE A 8 -10.20 -8.80 -10.75
C ILE A 8 -9.50 -8.15 -9.55
N VAL A 9 -9.44 -8.85 -8.41
CA VAL A 9 -8.77 -8.33 -7.21
C VAL A 9 -7.27 -8.14 -7.45
N ALA A 10 -6.61 -9.10 -8.11
CA ALA A 10 -5.20 -9.00 -8.42
C ALA A 10 -4.91 -7.81 -9.36
N GLY A 11 -5.71 -7.65 -10.42
CA GLY A 11 -5.59 -6.55 -11.37
C GLY A 11 -5.88 -5.19 -10.73
N ALA A 12 -6.93 -5.07 -9.91
CA ALA A 12 -7.23 -3.83 -9.18
C ALA A 12 -6.11 -3.42 -8.21
N ALA A 13 -5.53 -4.38 -7.48
CA ALA A 13 -4.36 -4.15 -6.63
C ALA A 13 -3.15 -3.72 -7.46
N GLY A 14 -2.92 -4.39 -8.60
CA GLY A 14 -1.87 -4.04 -9.55
C GLY A 14 -2.02 -2.60 -10.07
N THR A 15 -3.20 -2.21 -10.55
CA THR A 15 -3.50 -0.86 -11.04
C THR A 15 -3.26 0.18 -9.94
N THR A 16 -3.71 -0.10 -8.72
CA THR A 16 -3.48 0.81 -7.58
C THR A 16 -1.99 1.04 -7.35
N MET A 17 -1.18 -0.01 -7.39
CA MET A 17 0.27 0.12 -7.20
C MET A 17 0.98 0.78 -8.38
N LEU A 18 0.53 0.52 -9.61
CA LEU A 18 0.99 1.21 -10.81
C LEU A 18 0.75 2.71 -10.69
N ASP A 19 -0.49 3.10 -10.39
CA ASP A 19 -0.89 4.51 -10.22
C ASP A 19 -0.11 5.17 -9.09
N ALA A 20 0.07 4.48 -7.95
CA ALA A 20 0.85 5.00 -6.83
C ALA A 20 2.30 5.32 -7.25
N VAL A 21 2.95 4.45 -8.02
CA VAL A 21 4.31 4.69 -8.51
C VAL A 21 4.32 5.82 -9.53
N THR A 22 3.35 5.87 -10.44
CA THR A 22 3.22 6.95 -11.42
C THR A 22 3.01 8.32 -10.76
N TYR A 23 2.15 8.41 -9.75
CA TYR A 23 1.90 9.67 -9.03
C TYR A 23 3.06 10.05 -8.11
N LEU A 24 3.72 9.08 -7.48
CA LEU A 24 4.94 9.34 -6.72
C LEU A 24 6.03 9.92 -7.61
N ASP A 25 6.17 9.37 -8.81
CA ASP A 25 7.09 9.85 -9.81
C ASP A 25 6.81 11.32 -10.21
N MET A 26 5.54 11.64 -10.46
CA MET A 26 5.09 13.00 -10.73
C MET A 26 5.36 13.95 -9.55
N ALA A 27 5.11 13.50 -8.32
CA ALA A 27 5.32 14.31 -7.11
C ALA A 27 6.81 14.60 -6.85
N ILE A 28 7.69 13.63 -7.10
CA ILE A 28 9.13 13.78 -6.89
C ILE A 28 9.77 14.61 -8.01
N ARG A 29 9.47 14.31 -9.27
CA ARG A 29 10.11 14.98 -10.42
C ARG A 29 9.40 16.26 -10.86
N GLY A 30 8.20 16.55 -10.34
CA GLY A 30 7.40 17.71 -10.73
C GLY A 30 6.92 17.70 -12.19
N ARG A 31 6.91 16.52 -12.85
CA ARG A 31 6.49 16.42 -14.26
C ARG A 31 4.97 16.41 -14.40
N PRO A 32 4.41 16.92 -15.51
CA PRO A 32 2.97 16.86 -15.76
C PRO A 32 2.47 15.43 -15.95
N ALA A 33 1.17 15.25 -15.77
CA ALA A 33 0.47 14.02 -16.14
C ALA A 33 0.57 13.79 -17.66
N SER A 34 0.59 12.52 -18.08
CA SER A 34 0.59 12.17 -19.50
C SER A 34 -0.77 12.46 -20.12
N THR A 35 -0.78 13.00 -21.34
CA THR A 35 -2.00 13.21 -22.15
C THR A 35 -2.30 12.04 -23.09
N VAL A 36 -1.48 10.98 -23.04
CA VAL A 36 -1.63 9.79 -23.88
C VAL A 36 -2.98 9.10 -23.66
N PRO A 37 -3.49 8.90 -22.43
CA PRO A 37 -4.80 8.29 -22.22
C PRO A 37 -5.93 9.07 -22.90
N GLU A 38 -5.96 10.39 -22.78
CA GLU A 38 -6.97 11.25 -23.41
C GLU A 38 -6.92 11.15 -24.95
N ARG A 39 -5.71 11.14 -25.53
CA ARG A 39 -5.51 10.97 -26.98
C ARG A 39 -5.93 9.57 -27.45
N THR A 40 -5.73 8.54 -26.63
CA THR A 40 -6.19 7.18 -26.93
C THR A 40 -7.71 7.11 -26.94
N VAL A 41 -8.38 7.71 -25.95
CA VAL A 41 -9.85 7.79 -25.91
C VAL A 41 -10.39 8.52 -27.14
N GLU A 42 -9.80 9.67 -27.51
CA GLU A 42 -10.21 10.43 -28.69
C GLU A 42 -10.00 9.62 -29.98
N SER A 43 -8.88 8.91 -30.08
CA SER A 43 -8.57 8.04 -31.20
C SER A 43 -9.60 6.91 -31.33
N VAL A 44 -9.96 6.25 -30.24
CA VAL A 44 -10.98 5.18 -30.22
C VAL A 44 -12.36 5.73 -30.56
N ALA A 45 -12.77 6.86 -29.95
CA ALA A 45 -14.05 7.49 -30.21
C ALA A 45 -14.21 7.86 -31.70
N SER A 46 -13.16 8.43 -32.29
CA SER A 46 -13.10 8.75 -33.71
C SER A 46 -13.21 7.51 -34.61
N ALA A 47 -12.54 6.41 -34.24
CA ALA A 47 -12.63 5.14 -34.98
C ALA A 47 -14.03 4.52 -34.94
N LEU A 48 -14.77 4.73 -33.85
CA LEU A 48 -16.14 4.26 -33.68
C LEU A 48 -17.19 5.21 -34.27
N GLY A 49 -16.78 6.36 -34.81
CA GLY A 49 -17.71 7.40 -35.28
C GLY A 49 -18.53 8.05 -34.16
N VAL A 50 -18.07 7.96 -32.91
CA VAL A 50 -18.77 8.47 -31.73
C VAL A 50 -18.11 9.76 -31.26
N ALA A 51 -18.89 10.83 -31.11
CA ALA A 51 -18.41 12.06 -30.50
C ALA A 51 -18.51 11.96 -28.97
N ILE A 52 -17.42 12.29 -28.26
CA ILE A 52 -17.45 12.48 -26.82
C ILE A 52 -18.24 13.78 -26.56
N PRO A 53 -19.39 13.74 -25.88
CA PRO A 53 -20.20 14.94 -25.75
C PRO A 53 -19.52 15.97 -24.82
N GLY A 54 -19.82 17.25 -24.99
CA GLY A 54 -19.27 18.35 -24.18
C GLY A 54 -18.38 19.31 -24.98
N ARG A 55 -17.98 20.43 -24.36
CA ARG A 55 -17.04 21.44 -24.90
C ARG A 55 -16.16 21.98 -23.77
N GLY A 56 -15.02 22.58 -24.12
CA GLY A 56 -14.09 23.19 -23.15
C GLY A 56 -13.70 22.24 -22.02
N ASP A 57 -13.72 22.73 -20.78
CA ASP A 57 -13.34 21.96 -19.58
C ASP A 57 -14.15 20.69 -19.39
N ALA A 58 -15.44 20.69 -19.75
CA ALA A 58 -16.29 19.50 -19.64
C ALA A 58 -15.84 18.38 -20.58
N LEU A 59 -15.37 18.71 -21.78
CA LEU A 59 -14.83 17.73 -22.72
C LEU A 59 -13.48 17.19 -22.23
N ALA A 60 -12.61 18.06 -21.71
CA ALA A 60 -11.33 17.67 -21.14
C ALA A 60 -11.50 16.72 -19.94
N ALA A 61 -12.40 17.05 -19.02
CA ALA A 61 -12.72 16.21 -17.87
C ALA A 61 -13.25 14.83 -18.28
N ARG A 62 -14.11 14.76 -19.31
CA ARG A 62 -14.63 13.48 -19.84
C ARG A 62 -13.54 12.63 -20.46
N ARG A 63 -12.66 13.23 -21.28
CA ARG A 63 -11.51 12.52 -21.87
C ARG A 63 -10.60 11.93 -20.80
N SER A 64 -10.29 12.74 -19.78
CA SER A 64 -9.47 12.30 -18.65
C SER A 64 -10.13 11.16 -17.87
N ALA A 65 -11.43 11.30 -17.56
CA ALA A 65 -12.20 10.25 -16.88
C ALA A 65 -12.25 8.94 -17.69
N PHE A 66 -12.51 9.01 -19.00
CA PHE A 66 -12.49 7.83 -19.86
C PHE A 66 -11.09 7.21 -19.96
N GLY A 67 -10.03 8.02 -19.94
CA GLY A 67 -8.65 7.54 -19.92
C GLY A 67 -8.37 6.73 -18.66
N ALA A 68 -8.74 7.27 -17.49
CA ALA A 68 -8.62 6.58 -16.20
C ALA A 68 -9.46 5.29 -16.13
N LEU A 69 -10.72 5.35 -16.58
CA LEU A 69 -11.59 4.16 -16.65
C LEU A 69 -11.02 3.08 -17.57
N GLY A 70 -10.47 3.48 -18.72
CA GLY A 70 -9.79 2.57 -19.64
C GLY A 70 -8.60 1.87 -18.97
N GLY A 71 -7.76 2.61 -18.24
CA GLY A 71 -6.66 2.05 -17.47
C GLY A 71 -7.11 1.01 -16.43
N ILE A 72 -8.19 1.30 -15.69
CA ILE A 72 -8.76 0.36 -14.70
C ILE A 72 -9.29 -0.91 -15.39
N VAL A 73 -10.00 -0.77 -16.50
CA VAL A 73 -10.54 -1.91 -17.28
C VAL A 73 -9.40 -2.78 -17.81
N VAL A 74 -8.35 -2.18 -18.37
CA VAL A 74 -7.18 -2.91 -18.87
C VAL A 74 -6.45 -3.63 -17.73
N GLY A 75 -6.19 -2.96 -16.61
CA GLY A 75 -5.53 -3.55 -15.47
C GLY A 75 -6.33 -4.69 -14.83
N THR A 76 -7.63 -4.51 -14.58
CA THR A 76 -8.47 -5.61 -14.07
C THR A 76 -8.57 -6.77 -15.05
N GLY A 77 -8.68 -6.50 -16.36
CA GLY A 77 -8.67 -7.52 -17.42
C GLY A 77 -7.38 -8.32 -17.48
N LEU A 78 -6.23 -7.67 -17.38
CA LEU A 78 -4.92 -8.33 -17.32
C LEU A 78 -4.75 -9.18 -16.06
N GLY A 79 -5.28 -8.73 -14.92
CA GLY A 79 -5.34 -9.54 -13.69
C GLY A 79 -6.16 -10.81 -13.87
N VAL A 80 -7.31 -10.72 -14.54
CA VAL A 80 -8.14 -11.87 -14.93
C VAL A 80 -7.38 -12.81 -15.87
N ALA A 81 -6.75 -12.30 -16.92
CA ALA A 81 -5.96 -13.10 -17.83
C ALA A 81 -4.83 -13.86 -17.10
N ALA A 82 -4.07 -13.17 -16.23
CA ALA A 82 -3.03 -13.79 -15.43
C ALA A 82 -3.58 -14.89 -14.50
N SER A 83 -4.75 -14.66 -13.88
CA SER A 83 -5.40 -15.67 -13.04
C SER A 83 -5.89 -16.87 -13.84
N LEU A 84 -6.38 -16.68 -15.06
CA LEU A 84 -6.84 -17.75 -15.94
C LEU A 84 -5.66 -18.60 -16.45
N VAL A 85 -4.57 -17.97 -16.88
CA VAL A 85 -3.32 -18.66 -17.26
C VAL A 85 -2.81 -19.52 -16.11
N ARG A 86 -2.85 -18.99 -14.89
CA ARG A 86 -2.47 -19.73 -13.68
C ARG A 86 -3.44 -20.87 -13.37
N PHE A 87 -4.75 -20.64 -13.51
CA PHE A 87 -5.78 -21.66 -13.33
C PHE A 87 -5.66 -22.80 -14.33
N ALA A 88 -5.24 -22.51 -15.57
CA ALA A 88 -4.93 -23.50 -16.61
C ALA A 88 -3.65 -24.33 -16.33
N GLY A 89 -2.98 -24.11 -15.19
CA GLY A 89 -1.86 -24.92 -14.72
C GLY A 89 -0.48 -24.28 -14.89
N ALA A 90 -0.37 -23.09 -15.49
CA ALA A 90 0.91 -22.42 -15.65
C ALA A 90 1.44 -21.92 -14.30
N ARG A 91 2.50 -22.56 -13.79
CA ARG A 91 3.16 -22.18 -12.54
C ARG A 91 4.48 -21.48 -12.80
N LEU A 92 4.38 -20.20 -13.14
CA LEU A 92 5.56 -19.34 -13.26
C LEU A 92 6.24 -19.15 -11.90
N THR A 93 7.57 -19.05 -11.91
CA THR A 93 8.33 -18.58 -10.75
C THR A 93 7.93 -17.13 -10.43
N PRO A 94 8.17 -16.63 -9.21
CA PRO A 94 7.77 -15.28 -8.84
C PRO A 94 8.36 -14.23 -9.77
N THR A 95 9.66 -14.36 -10.08
CA THR A 95 10.37 -13.48 -11.00
C THR A 95 9.78 -13.55 -12.42
N ALA A 96 9.55 -14.76 -12.94
CA ALA A 96 8.97 -14.94 -14.27
C ALA A 96 7.53 -14.40 -14.34
N GLY A 97 6.74 -14.55 -13.29
CA GLY A 97 5.39 -13.98 -13.19
C GLY A 97 5.44 -12.45 -13.16
N THR A 98 6.29 -11.85 -12.33
CA THR A 98 6.46 -10.39 -12.24
C THR A 98 6.84 -9.79 -13.58
N ILE A 99 7.89 -10.33 -14.22
CA ILE A 99 8.38 -9.81 -15.50
C ILE A 99 7.33 -10.08 -16.59
N GLY A 100 6.80 -11.30 -16.68
CA GLY A 100 5.86 -11.68 -17.71
C GLY A 100 4.55 -10.88 -17.66
N VAL A 101 3.95 -10.74 -16.47
CA VAL A 101 2.71 -9.97 -16.31
C VAL A 101 2.97 -8.47 -16.50
N GLY A 102 4.10 -7.95 -16.01
CA GLY A 102 4.44 -6.54 -16.19
C GLY A 102 4.69 -6.17 -17.65
N LEU A 103 5.49 -6.95 -18.37
CA LEU A 103 5.73 -6.74 -19.79
C LEU A 103 4.47 -6.96 -20.64
N ALA A 104 3.61 -7.91 -20.26
CA ALA A 104 2.33 -8.09 -20.91
C ALA A 104 1.41 -6.88 -20.72
N ALA A 105 1.42 -6.27 -19.52
CA ALA A 105 0.66 -5.06 -19.25
C ALA A 105 1.17 -3.87 -20.07
N MET A 106 2.49 -3.67 -20.08
CA MET A 106 3.16 -2.64 -20.88
C MET A 106 2.86 -2.80 -22.38
N ALA A 107 2.99 -4.02 -22.91
CA ALA A 107 2.67 -4.31 -24.30
C ALA A 107 1.18 -4.08 -24.63
N ALA A 108 0.27 -4.42 -23.71
CA ALA A 108 -1.17 -4.26 -23.90
C ALA A 108 -1.60 -2.79 -24.01
N THR A 109 -0.86 -1.86 -23.39
CA THR A 109 -1.09 -0.41 -23.52
C THR A 109 -0.32 0.17 -24.71
N ASP A 110 0.97 -0.15 -24.84
CA ASP A 110 1.87 0.56 -25.74
C ASP A 110 1.71 0.16 -27.19
N ILE A 111 1.42 -1.11 -27.48
CA ILE A 111 1.25 -1.57 -28.86
C ILE A 111 0.07 -0.85 -29.53
N PRO A 112 -1.14 -0.80 -28.95
CA PRO A 112 -2.23 0.00 -29.51
C PRO A 112 -1.89 1.48 -29.66
N ILE A 113 -1.21 2.08 -28.67
CA ILE A 113 -0.81 3.49 -28.69
C ILE A 113 0.15 3.76 -29.86
N ALA A 114 1.12 2.87 -30.09
CA ALA A 114 2.10 2.96 -31.16
C ALA A 114 1.48 2.74 -32.54
N LEU A 115 0.62 1.73 -32.68
CA LEU A 115 -0.09 1.45 -33.95
C LEU A 115 -1.01 2.61 -34.36
N ARG A 116 -1.50 3.39 -33.39
CA ARG A 116 -2.35 4.56 -33.62
C ARG A 116 -1.55 5.86 -33.77
N GLY A 117 -0.22 5.80 -33.74
CA GLY A 117 0.67 6.96 -33.90
C GLY A 117 0.60 7.97 -32.76
N ILE A 118 0.12 7.57 -31.57
CA ILE A 118 -0.04 8.46 -30.42
C ILE A 118 1.29 8.68 -29.70
N SER A 119 2.12 7.63 -29.63
CA SER A 119 3.48 7.61 -29.08
C SER A 119 4.33 6.61 -29.85
N ASP A 120 5.63 6.86 -30.06
CA ASP A 120 6.55 5.89 -30.70
C ASP A 120 7.66 5.47 -29.72
N PRO A 121 7.67 4.21 -29.24
CA PRO A 121 8.70 3.70 -28.34
C PRO A 121 10.13 3.80 -28.90
N ARG A 122 10.28 3.92 -30.22
CA ARG A 122 11.59 4.07 -30.87
C ARG A 122 12.22 5.44 -30.65
N THR A 123 11.40 6.44 -30.33
CA THR A 123 11.85 7.81 -30.07
C THR A 123 11.90 8.14 -28.58
N TRP A 124 11.58 7.18 -27.71
CA TRP A 124 11.58 7.38 -26.27
C TRP A 124 12.98 7.61 -25.74
N THR A 125 13.11 8.60 -24.87
CA THR A 125 14.32 8.78 -24.09
C THR A 125 14.46 7.62 -23.09
N THR A 126 15.67 7.42 -22.57
CA THR A 126 15.89 6.47 -21.46
C THR A 126 14.94 6.74 -20.28
N GLN A 127 14.65 8.02 -20.03
CA GLN A 127 13.76 8.43 -18.95
C GLN A 127 12.30 8.06 -19.22
N ASP A 128 11.85 8.15 -20.47
CA ASP A 128 10.50 7.72 -20.87
C ASP A 128 10.34 6.21 -20.68
N TRP A 129 11.34 5.43 -21.12
CA TRP A 129 11.40 3.99 -20.89
C TRP A 129 11.32 3.62 -19.41
N PHE A 130 12.06 4.30 -18.53
CA PHE A 130 11.98 4.03 -17.10
C PHE A 130 10.62 4.41 -16.49
N SER A 131 10.07 5.54 -16.92
CA SER A 131 8.80 6.06 -16.39
C SER A 131 7.61 5.19 -16.83
N ASP A 132 7.80 4.39 -17.88
CA ASP A 132 6.82 3.42 -18.35
C ASP A 132 7.07 2.00 -17.80
N LEU A 133 8.29 1.47 -17.90
CA LEU A 133 8.61 0.10 -17.50
C LEU A 133 8.44 -0.14 -15.98
N VAL A 134 8.86 0.81 -15.15
CA VAL A 134 8.87 0.62 -13.68
C VAL A 134 7.46 0.45 -13.11
N PRO A 135 6.47 1.33 -13.40
CA PRO A 135 5.09 1.12 -12.97
C PRO A 135 4.51 -0.22 -13.45
N HIS A 136 4.80 -0.65 -14.68
CA HIS A 136 4.32 -1.93 -15.22
C HIS A 136 4.96 -3.15 -14.55
N LEU A 137 6.24 -3.11 -14.20
CA LEU A 137 6.87 -4.17 -13.41
C LEU A 137 6.30 -4.24 -11.99
N VAL A 138 5.98 -3.09 -11.38
CA VAL A 138 5.31 -3.03 -10.07
C VAL A 138 3.89 -3.60 -10.15
N TYR A 139 3.16 -3.32 -11.23
CA TYR A 139 1.89 -3.97 -11.53
C TYR A 139 2.06 -5.50 -11.59
N GLY A 140 3.01 -5.99 -12.38
CA GLY A 140 3.28 -7.43 -12.54
C GLY A 140 3.66 -8.13 -11.23
N ALA A 141 4.48 -7.47 -10.41
CA ALA A 141 4.87 -7.95 -9.08
C ALA A 141 3.67 -8.07 -8.14
N THR A 142 2.80 -7.06 -8.16
CA THR A 142 1.60 -7.00 -7.32
C THR A 142 0.60 -8.09 -7.71
N VAL A 143 0.27 -8.20 -9.00
CA VAL A 143 -0.62 -9.25 -9.51
C VAL A 143 -0.09 -10.63 -9.16
N THR A 144 1.19 -10.90 -9.44
CA THR A 144 1.83 -12.19 -9.15
C THR A 144 1.77 -12.53 -7.66
N THR A 145 1.99 -11.54 -6.79
CA THR A 145 1.95 -11.73 -5.34
C THR A 145 0.53 -12.06 -4.86
N VAL A 146 -0.48 -11.31 -5.31
CA VAL A 146 -1.88 -11.56 -4.95
C VAL A 146 -2.32 -12.95 -5.36
N LEU A 147 -2.03 -13.36 -6.60
CA LEU A 147 -2.38 -14.69 -7.11
C LEU A 147 -1.71 -15.80 -6.29
N ARG A 148 -0.43 -15.64 -5.92
CA ARG A 148 0.30 -16.61 -5.09
C ARG A 148 -0.22 -16.69 -3.66
N GLN A 149 -0.59 -15.55 -3.06
CA GLN A 149 -1.17 -15.51 -1.73
C GLN A 149 -2.53 -16.20 -1.68
N GLN A 150 -3.37 -16.04 -2.71
CA GLN A 150 -4.65 -16.73 -2.77
C GLN A 150 -4.50 -18.25 -2.91
N ASP A 151 -3.52 -18.70 -3.68
CA ASP A 151 -3.17 -20.13 -3.77
C ASP A 151 -2.70 -20.70 -2.43
N ALA A 152 -1.88 -19.95 -1.69
CA ALA A 152 -1.44 -20.34 -0.36
C ALA A 152 -2.62 -20.40 0.62
N ALA A 153 -3.50 -19.40 0.59
CA ALA A 153 -4.71 -19.33 1.42
C ALA A 153 -5.72 -20.44 1.09
N ALA A 154 -5.81 -20.87 -0.17
CA ALA A 154 -6.66 -21.99 -0.58
C ALA A 154 -6.13 -23.34 -0.06
N ARG A 155 -4.80 -23.48 0.06
CA ARG A 155 -4.15 -24.69 0.61
C ARG A 155 -4.24 -24.79 2.14
N ASN A 156 -4.38 -23.67 2.85
CA ASN A 156 -4.10 -23.56 4.28
C ASN A 156 -5.27 -22.96 5.10
N ARG A 157 -6.54 -23.35 4.90
CA ARG A 157 -7.67 -22.58 5.48
C ARG A 157 -7.71 -22.43 7.01
N ALA A 158 -7.09 -23.32 7.80
CA ALA A 158 -6.97 -23.17 9.26
C ALA A 158 -5.75 -22.31 9.69
N THR A 159 -4.60 -22.49 9.04
CA THR A 159 -3.38 -21.70 9.25
C THR A 159 -3.50 -20.28 8.69
N ALA A 160 -4.27 -20.09 7.62
CA ALA A 160 -4.53 -18.80 6.97
C ALA A 160 -5.42 -17.86 7.79
N ALA A 161 -6.19 -18.36 8.76
CA ALA A 161 -6.92 -17.50 9.70
C ALA A 161 -5.95 -16.88 10.71
N ALA A 162 -5.04 -17.68 11.27
CA ALA A 162 -4.00 -17.23 12.19
C ALA A 162 -2.98 -16.30 11.51
N GLU A 163 -2.56 -16.60 10.27
CA GLU A 163 -1.67 -15.73 9.49
C GLU A 163 -2.33 -14.40 9.10
N ARG A 164 -3.61 -14.41 8.68
CA ARG A 164 -4.35 -13.16 8.39
C ARG A 164 -4.50 -12.27 9.62
N LEU A 165 -4.83 -12.88 10.76
CA LEU A 165 -4.87 -12.18 12.05
C LEU A 165 -3.49 -11.59 12.37
N SER A 166 -2.40 -12.33 12.12
CA SER A 166 -1.04 -11.80 12.29
C SER A 166 -0.73 -10.64 11.35
N THR A 167 -1.04 -10.75 10.06
CA THR A 167 -0.84 -9.68 9.05
C THR A 167 -1.59 -8.41 9.42
N VAL A 168 -2.88 -8.54 9.77
CA VAL A 168 -3.69 -7.39 10.20
C VAL A 168 -3.10 -6.76 11.45
N ARG A 169 -2.70 -7.57 12.44
CA ARG A 169 -2.13 -7.05 13.70
C ARG A 169 -0.76 -6.39 13.49
N SER A 170 0.06 -6.91 12.58
CA SER A 170 1.32 -6.30 12.13
C SER A 170 1.09 -4.96 11.44
N ALA A 171 0.08 -4.85 10.58
CA ALA A 171 -0.29 -3.58 9.94
C ALA A 171 -0.81 -2.56 10.97
N VAL A 172 -1.74 -2.99 11.83
CA VAL A 172 -2.35 -2.13 12.86
C VAL A 172 -1.31 -1.62 13.86
N ILE A 173 -0.38 -2.47 14.31
CA ILE A 173 0.68 -2.01 15.22
C ILE A 173 1.69 -1.10 14.51
N GLY A 174 1.94 -1.35 13.21
CA GLY A 174 2.72 -0.46 12.36
C GLY A 174 2.10 0.93 12.28
N VAL A 175 0.82 1.02 11.89
CA VAL A 175 0.07 2.30 11.81
C VAL A 175 0.03 3.00 13.17
N ALA A 176 -0.26 2.27 14.24
CA ALA A 176 -0.21 2.81 15.61
C ALA A 176 1.18 3.38 15.93
N SER A 177 2.26 2.67 15.57
CA SER A 177 3.64 3.13 15.77
C SER A 177 4.00 4.34 14.93
N GLY A 178 3.41 4.45 13.73
CA GLY A 178 3.52 5.62 12.87
C GLY A 178 2.87 6.85 13.46
N LEU A 179 1.70 6.70 14.10
CA LEU A 179 1.05 7.77 14.86
C LEU A 179 1.79 8.08 16.16
N ARG A 180 2.28 7.06 16.87
CA ARG A 180 2.99 7.20 18.13
C ARG A 180 4.06 6.12 18.32
N SER A 181 5.34 6.48 18.31
CA SER A 181 6.45 5.52 18.24
C SER A 181 6.50 4.55 19.44
N SER A 182 6.11 5.00 20.63
CA SER A 182 6.03 4.20 21.84
C SER A 182 5.11 2.99 21.73
N THR A 183 4.10 2.99 20.86
CA THR A 183 3.21 1.83 20.73
C THR A 183 3.93 0.63 20.09
N GLY A 184 4.82 0.87 19.13
CA GLY A 184 5.65 -0.19 18.53
C GLY A 184 6.65 -0.77 19.53
N ILE A 185 7.26 0.09 20.35
CA ILE A 185 8.18 -0.31 21.43
C ILE A 185 7.44 -1.10 22.51
N ALA A 186 6.29 -0.60 22.96
CA ALA A 186 5.43 -1.27 23.93
C ALA A 186 4.99 -2.65 23.42
N ALA A 187 4.64 -2.77 22.14
CA ALA A 187 4.31 -4.05 21.54
C ALA A 187 5.50 -5.02 21.56
N ALA A 188 6.72 -4.58 21.27
CA ALA A 188 7.91 -5.43 21.35
C ALA A 188 8.19 -5.93 22.79
N LEU A 189 8.06 -5.03 23.78
CA LEU A 189 8.24 -5.36 25.20
C LEU A 189 7.18 -6.36 25.68
N LEU A 190 5.93 -6.16 25.31
CA LEU A 190 4.81 -7.00 25.76
C LEU A 190 4.71 -8.32 25.00
N ALA A 191 5.09 -8.35 23.71
CA ALA A 191 5.03 -9.57 22.90
C ALA A 191 6.02 -10.64 23.36
N SER A 192 7.15 -10.22 23.93
CA SER A 192 8.19 -11.11 24.43
C SER A 192 7.96 -11.58 25.87
N ALA A 193 6.97 -11.02 26.58
CA ALA A 193 6.78 -11.22 28.02
C ALA A 193 6.04 -12.54 28.35
N THR A 194 6.68 -13.39 29.15
CA THR A 194 6.07 -14.62 29.70
C THR A 194 6.20 -14.66 31.22
N GLY A 195 5.19 -15.20 31.91
CA GLY A 195 5.24 -15.43 33.36
C GLY A 195 5.45 -14.17 34.21
N SER A 196 6.31 -14.26 35.23
CA SER A 196 6.57 -13.21 36.22
C SER A 196 7.15 -11.90 35.63
N ALA A 197 7.80 -11.96 34.47
CA ALA A 197 8.38 -10.80 33.77
C ALA A 197 7.34 -9.88 33.12
N HIS A 198 6.07 -10.31 33.01
CA HIS A 198 5.01 -9.52 32.39
C HIS A 198 4.72 -8.22 33.14
N ARG A 199 4.71 -8.24 34.47
CA ARG A 199 4.47 -7.03 35.28
C ARG A 199 5.57 -5.99 35.08
N THR A 200 6.83 -6.40 35.09
CA THR A 200 7.97 -5.48 34.88
C THR A 200 7.96 -4.87 33.47
N ARG A 201 7.64 -5.67 32.43
CA ARG A 201 7.57 -5.16 31.05
C ARG A 201 6.32 -4.33 30.78
N LEU A 202 5.22 -4.57 31.50
CA LEU A 202 4.05 -3.70 31.48
C LEU A 202 4.39 -2.32 32.08
N ILE A 203 5.07 -2.28 33.22
CA ILE A 203 5.55 -1.02 33.82
C ILE A 203 6.46 -0.28 32.84
N GLY A 204 7.43 -0.97 32.21
CA GLY A 204 8.31 -0.38 31.20
C GLY A 204 7.55 0.14 29.97
N ALA A 205 6.59 -0.61 29.44
CA ALA A 205 5.75 -0.20 28.32
C ALA A 205 4.90 1.04 28.67
N THR A 206 4.30 1.07 29.85
CA THR A 206 3.55 2.23 30.35
C THR A 206 4.46 3.44 30.53
N ALA A 207 5.68 3.26 31.03
CA ALA A 207 6.65 4.36 31.18
C ALA A 207 7.10 4.93 29.82
N VAL A 208 7.34 4.09 28.80
CA VAL A 208 7.71 4.53 27.45
C VAL A 208 6.57 5.32 26.79
N VAL A 209 5.33 4.84 26.90
CA VAL A 209 4.14 5.55 26.40
C VAL A 209 3.92 6.87 27.15
N GLY A 210 4.05 6.85 28.49
CA GLY A 210 3.92 8.03 29.35
C GLY A 210 5.00 9.07 29.09
N GLY A 211 6.25 8.65 28.83
CA GLY A 211 7.36 9.54 28.50
C GLY A 211 7.13 10.31 27.21
N GLU A 212 6.64 9.65 26.16
CA GLU A 212 6.31 10.31 24.89
C GLU A 212 5.09 11.24 25.02
N LEU A 213 4.11 10.92 25.89
CA LEU A 213 2.95 11.78 26.23
C LEU A 213 3.33 13.10 26.91
N VAL A 214 4.36 13.06 27.75
CA VAL A 214 4.87 14.25 28.44
C VAL A 214 5.81 15.03 27.54
N ALA A 215 6.66 14.32 26.78
CA ALA A 215 7.57 14.96 25.83
C ALA A 215 6.81 15.78 24.79
N ASP A 216 5.74 15.24 24.20
CA ASP A 216 4.93 15.87 23.12
C ASP A 216 4.32 17.25 23.44
N LYS A 217 4.42 17.72 24.68
CA LYS A 217 4.00 19.07 25.08
C LYS A 217 5.12 20.12 24.98
N ASN A 218 6.32 19.71 24.56
CA ASN A 218 7.46 20.60 24.39
C ASN A 218 7.48 21.21 22.97
N PRO A 219 7.50 22.55 22.84
CA PRO A 219 7.49 23.22 21.53
C PRO A 219 8.74 22.96 20.65
N ASN A 220 9.81 22.36 21.19
CA ASN A 220 11.06 22.09 20.47
C ASN A 220 11.17 20.66 19.92
N ILE A 221 10.08 19.91 19.81
CA ILE A 221 10.12 18.55 19.26
C ILE A 221 10.28 18.56 17.74
N PRO A 222 11.26 17.81 17.18
CA PRO A 222 11.41 17.68 15.74
C PRO A 222 10.14 17.14 15.09
N SER A 223 9.82 17.65 13.89
CA SER A 223 8.72 17.11 13.09
C SER A 223 8.80 15.58 13.00
N ARG A 224 7.66 14.89 13.12
CA ARG A 224 7.56 13.43 12.94
C ARG A 224 8.00 12.93 11.55
N LEU A 225 8.06 13.82 10.56
CA LEU A 225 8.61 13.54 9.23
C LEU A 225 10.11 13.85 9.12
N SER A 226 10.73 14.38 10.18
CA SER A 226 12.19 14.53 10.21
C SER A 226 12.85 13.15 10.11
N PRO A 227 13.98 13.02 9.40
CA PRO A 227 14.62 11.72 9.19
C PRO A 227 14.86 10.92 10.48
N PRO A 228 15.31 11.52 11.61
CA PRO A 228 15.50 10.79 12.87
C PRO A 228 14.18 10.28 13.47
N ALA A 229 13.13 11.11 13.51
CA ALA A 229 11.84 10.74 14.09
C ALA A 229 11.13 9.67 13.26
N LEU A 230 11.18 9.78 11.93
CA LEU A 230 10.62 8.79 11.02
C LEU A 230 11.35 7.45 11.17
N THR A 231 12.68 7.45 11.21
CA THR A 231 13.49 6.23 11.41
C THR A 231 13.14 5.53 12.72
N GLY A 232 12.96 6.29 13.81
CA GLY A 232 12.51 5.76 15.10
C GLY A 232 11.13 5.09 15.00
N ARG A 233 10.18 5.71 14.31
CA ARG A 233 8.82 5.16 14.11
C ARG A 233 8.81 3.89 13.26
N LEU A 234 9.62 3.85 12.20
CA LEU A 234 9.76 2.68 11.32
C LEU A 234 10.38 1.49 12.05
N THR A 235 11.47 1.72 12.79
CA THR A 235 12.13 0.68 13.57
C THR A 235 11.23 0.15 14.70
N ALA A 236 10.52 1.05 15.40
CA ALA A 236 9.53 0.66 16.41
C ALA A 236 8.36 -0.12 15.81
N GLY A 237 7.82 0.30 14.65
CA GLY A 237 6.68 -0.34 13.99
C GLY A 237 7.02 -1.71 13.43
N GLY A 238 8.12 -1.81 12.69
CA GLY A 238 8.62 -3.09 12.17
C GLY A 238 9.05 -4.04 13.29
N GLY A 239 9.77 -3.53 14.30
CA GLY A 239 10.22 -4.32 15.45
C GLY A 239 9.07 -4.83 16.32
N GLY A 240 8.08 -3.98 16.60
CA GLY A 240 6.86 -4.35 17.33
C GLY A 240 6.04 -5.40 16.59
N ALA A 241 5.88 -5.25 15.27
CA ALA A 241 5.17 -6.22 14.43
C ALA A 241 5.91 -7.57 14.35
N ALA A 242 7.23 -7.55 14.20
CA ALA A 242 8.07 -8.75 14.18
C ALA A 242 8.00 -9.51 15.53
N ALA A 243 8.04 -8.78 16.65
CA ALA A 243 7.92 -9.38 17.97
C ALA A 243 6.55 -10.04 18.20
N LEU A 244 5.47 -9.41 17.73
CA LEU A 244 4.12 -9.98 17.76
C LEU A 244 4.00 -11.23 16.89
N ALA A 245 4.51 -11.21 15.65
CA ALA A 245 4.50 -12.37 14.78
C ALA A 245 5.29 -13.55 15.36
N ARG A 246 6.45 -13.28 15.98
CA ARG A 246 7.24 -14.31 16.68
C ARG A 246 6.48 -14.94 17.84
N ARG A 247 5.79 -14.12 18.64
CA ARG A 247 4.92 -14.59 19.74
C ARG A 247 3.82 -15.52 19.24
N ASP A 248 3.26 -15.20 18.08
CA ASP A 248 2.13 -15.89 17.49
C ASP A 248 2.56 -17.00 16.49
N ARG A 249 3.87 -17.31 16.39
CA ARG A 249 4.48 -18.29 15.48
C ARG A 249 4.14 -18.05 13.99
N ALA A 250 4.01 -16.79 13.60
CA ALA A 250 3.77 -16.36 12.23
C ALA A 250 5.06 -15.86 11.55
N ASP A 251 4.99 -15.61 10.23
CA ASP A 251 6.13 -15.11 9.46
C ASP A 251 6.59 -13.73 9.95
N THR A 252 7.77 -13.73 10.57
CA THR A 252 8.39 -12.54 11.16
C THR A 252 8.89 -11.58 10.09
N ALA A 253 9.33 -12.08 8.93
CA ALA A 253 9.85 -11.24 7.85
C ALA A 253 8.74 -10.41 7.21
N SER A 254 7.62 -11.04 6.83
CA SER A 254 6.44 -10.32 6.34
C SER A 254 5.90 -9.34 7.38
N ALA A 255 5.83 -9.75 8.65
CA ALA A 255 5.35 -8.89 9.73
C ALA A 255 6.22 -7.64 9.93
N LEU A 256 7.55 -7.76 9.85
CA LEU A 256 8.47 -6.64 9.92
C LEU A 256 8.22 -5.66 8.77
N ILE A 257 8.12 -6.16 7.53
CA ILE A 257 7.87 -5.32 6.35
C ILE A 257 6.53 -4.60 6.48
N ILE A 258 5.47 -5.34 6.80
CA ILE A 258 4.11 -4.82 6.95
C ILE A 258 4.02 -3.80 8.09
N GLY A 259 4.68 -4.06 9.22
CA GLY A 259 4.76 -3.12 10.35
C GLY A 259 5.51 -1.84 9.99
N THR A 260 6.61 -1.94 9.25
CA THR A 260 7.37 -0.78 8.74
C THR A 260 6.53 0.05 7.77
N VAL A 261 5.87 -0.60 6.79
CA VAL A 261 4.97 0.09 5.85
C VAL A 261 3.78 0.73 6.57
N GLY A 262 3.19 0.02 7.54
CA GLY A 262 2.15 0.57 8.40
C GLY A 262 2.65 1.81 9.15
N ALA A 263 3.88 1.81 9.65
CA ALA A 263 4.46 2.96 10.33
C ALA A 263 4.73 4.15 9.40
N VAL A 264 5.07 3.93 8.13
CA VAL A 264 5.06 4.99 7.11
C VAL A 264 3.65 5.58 7.01
N ALA A 265 2.64 4.75 6.75
CA ALA A 265 1.25 5.17 6.60
C ALA A 265 0.73 5.94 7.82
N GLY A 266 1.01 5.46 9.04
CA GLY A 266 0.65 6.16 10.28
C GLY A 266 1.38 7.50 10.44
N SER A 267 2.66 7.59 10.07
CA SER A 267 3.43 8.83 10.19
C SER A 267 2.91 9.93 9.28
N TYR A 268 2.63 9.61 8.01
CA TYR A 268 2.05 10.54 7.05
C TYR A 268 0.56 10.82 7.33
N GLY A 269 -0.22 9.82 7.72
CA GLY A 269 -1.62 9.98 8.09
C GLY A 269 -1.81 10.86 9.31
N GLY A 270 -0.98 10.69 10.35
CA GLY A 270 -0.95 11.59 11.50
C GLY A 270 -0.53 13.01 11.11
N ALA A 271 0.49 13.14 10.24
CA ALA A 271 0.94 14.43 9.68
C ALA A 271 -0.22 15.21 9.05
N TRP A 272 -0.95 14.54 8.17
CA TRP A 272 -2.13 15.08 7.52
C TRP A 272 -3.25 15.40 8.51
N TRP A 273 -3.54 14.52 9.47
CA TRP A 273 -4.57 14.74 10.51
C TRP A 273 -4.33 16.04 11.29
N ARG A 274 -3.11 16.27 11.81
CA ARG A 274 -2.85 17.51 12.56
C ARG A 274 -2.89 18.75 11.68
N GLN A 275 -2.46 18.65 10.43
CA GLN A 275 -2.54 19.77 9.49
C GLN A 275 -4.00 20.17 9.23
N TRP A 276 -4.86 19.18 9.00
CA TRP A 276 -6.29 19.41 8.83
C TRP A 276 -6.94 19.92 10.13
N ALA A 277 -6.65 19.29 11.26
CA ALA A 277 -7.27 19.60 12.55
C ALA A 277 -6.88 20.98 13.08
N GLY A 278 -5.68 21.49 12.77
CA GLY A 278 -5.25 22.84 13.16
C GLY A 278 -6.14 23.97 12.65
N GLY A 279 -6.95 23.72 11.60
CA GLY A 279 -7.95 24.67 11.11
C GLY A 279 -9.36 24.48 11.69
N HIS A 280 -9.60 23.40 12.46
CA HIS A 280 -10.95 22.96 12.84
C HIS A 280 -11.13 22.76 14.36
N MET A 281 -10.06 22.58 15.12
CA MET A 281 -10.12 22.37 16.58
C MET A 281 -8.81 22.78 17.27
N PRO A 282 -8.86 23.05 18.60
CA PRO A 282 -7.65 23.28 19.40
C PRO A 282 -6.65 22.12 19.31
N ASP A 283 -5.36 22.45 19.22
CA ASP A 283 -4.26 21.49 19.03
C ASP A 283 -4.24 20.35 20.05
N TRP A 284 -4.61 20.63 21.30
CA TRP A 284 -4.64 19.63 22.37
C TRP A 284 -5.76 18.60 22.18
N GLN A 285 -6.89 18.99 21.57
CA GLN A 285 -8.00 18.09 21.25
C GLN A 285 -7.61 17.16 20.09
N ALA A 286 -6.98 17.73 19.05
CA ALA A 286 -6.46 16.96 17.92
C ALA A 286 -5.39 15.93 18.36
N ALA A 287 -4.52 16.32 19.30
CA ALA A 287 -3.53 15.45 19.91
C ALA A 287 -4.17 14.31 20.71
N LEU A 288 -5.14 14.63 21.57
CA LEU A 288 -5.86 13.65 22.38
C LEU A 288 -6.59 12.61 21.52
N ALA A 289 -7.21 13.06 20.41
CA ALA A 289 -7.89 12.17 19.47
C ALA A 289 -6.91 11.24 18.74
N GLU A 290 -5.77 11.77 18.26
CA GLU A 290 -4.70 10.97 17.64
C GLU A 290 -4.18 9.90 18.60
N ASP A 291 -3.96 10.28 19.86
CA ASP A 291 -3.46 9.40 20.92
C ASP A 291 -4.46 8.30 21.28
N ALA A 292 -5.74 8.63 21.40
CA ALA A 292 -6.80 7.66 21.64
C ALA A 292 -6.85 6.61 20.53
N VAL A 293 -6.73 7.05 19.27
CA VAL A 293 -6.72 6.16 18.10
C VAL A 293 -5.48 5.26 18.10
N ALA A 294 -4.29 5.83 18.30
CA ALA A 294 -3.03 5.07 18.33
C ALA A 294 -3.02 4.02 19.44
N LEU A 295 -3.44 4.39 20.66
CA LEU A 295 -3.51 3.47 21.81
C LEU A 295 -4.56 2.39 21.60
N THR A 296 -5.72 2.74 21.04
CA THR A 296 -6.77 1.75 20.74
C THR A 296 -6.30 0.73 19.71
N MET A 297 -5.67 1.19 18.62
CA MET A 297 -5.09 0.31 17.61
C MET A 297 -4.03 -0.63 18.21
N ALA A 298 -3.12 -0.09 19.02
CA ALA A 298 -2.10 -0.88 19.70
C ALA A 298 -2.71 -1.93 20.64
N ALA A 299 -3.71 -1.54 21.44
CA ALA A 299 -4.42 -2.44 22.35
C ALA A 299 -5.13 -3.58 21.60
N VAL A 300 -5.81 -3.27 20.50
CA VAL A 300 -6.46 -4.27 19.63
C VAL A 300 -5.42 -5.22 19.02
N ALA A 301 -4.29 -4.69 18.53
CA ALA A 301 -3.21 -5.49 17.95
C ALA A 301 -2.52 -6.40 18.98
N LEU A 302 -2.51 -6.04 20.26
CA LEU A 302 -1.87 -6.82 21.32
C LEU A 302 -2.73 -7.96 21.86
N ARG A 303 -4.06 -7.91 21.70
CA ARG A 303 -5.00 -8.95 22.15
C ARG A 303 -4.65 -10.31 21.55
N ARG A 304 -4.74 -11.36 22.37
CA ARG A 304 -4.60 -12.75 21.91
C ARG A 304 -5.92 -13.22 21.29
N PRO A 305 -5.89 -14.02 20.21
CA PRO A 305 -7.09 -14.71 19.73
C PRO A 305 -7.62 -15.63 20.84
N ALA A 306 -8.95 -15.72 20.98
CA ALA A 306 -9.57 -16.71 21.85
C ALA A 306 -9.14 -18.11 21.40
N ARG A 307 -8.66 -18.95 22.33
CA ARG A 307 -8.38 -20.36 22.05
C ARG A 307 -9.73 -21.06 21.90
N SER A 308 -10.04 -21.54 20.70
CA SER A 308 -11.12 -22.52 20.48
C SER A 308 -10.64 -23.91 20.87
#